data_AF-A0AAE3MA56-F1
#
_entry.id   AF-A0AAE3MA56-F1
#
_cell.length_a   1.000
_cell.length_b   1.000
_cell.length_c   1.000
_cell.angle_alpha   90.00
_cell.angle_beta   90.00
_cell.angle_gamma   90.00
#
_symmetry.space_group_name_H-M   'P 1'
#
loop_
_entity.id
_entity.type
_entity.pdbx_description
1 polymer ?
#
loop_
_entity_poly.entity_id
_entity_poly.type
_entity_poly.pdbx_seq_one_letter_code
_entity_poly.pdbx_strand_id
1 'polypeptide(L)'
;YHQFALWTHQQVYFVTRLKKNAVYTIIETHKTGYKKKGVAKVLKDQTIELEYYPENEDGEKQYKIKKTIRLRKVAYQDDQNRYFEFLTNNFEISAEEVAFLYKKRWGIELLFKKMKQNFQLHY
;
A
#
# COMPACT_ATOMS: atom_id res chain seq x y z
N TYR A 1 -12.55 1.58 2.94
CA TYR A 1 -11.59 0.46 2.90
C TYR A 1 -12.26 -0.90 3.02
N HIS A 2 -13.54 -1.04 2.61
CA HIS A 2 -14.26 -2.31 2.67
C HIS A 2 -13.57 -3.42 1.88
N GLN A 3 -13.14 -3.14 0.65
CA GLN A 3 -12.39 -4.08 -0.17
C GLN A 3 -11.12 -4.65 0.50
N PHE A 4 -10.40 -3.83 1.26
CA PHE A 4 -9.20 -4.30 1.97
C PHE A 4 -9.57 -5.27 3.10
N ALA A 5 -10.73 -5.08 3.73
CA ALA A 5 -11.24 -6.01 4.72
C ALA A 5 -11.68 -7.33 4.09
N LEU A 6 -12.34 -7.29 2.92
CA LEU A 6 -12.67 -8.50 2.17
C LEU A 6 -11.41 -9.29 1.79
N TRP A 7 -10.40 -8.63 1.20
CA TRP A 7 -9.15 -9.28 0.83
C TRP A 7 -8.42 -9.87 2.03
N THR A 8 -8.34 -9.16 3.15
CA THR A 8 -7.73 -9.69 4.37
C THR A 8 -8.47 -10.92 4.90
N HIS A 9 -9.80 -10.91 4.88
CA HIS A 9 -10.58 -12.08 5.29
C HIS A 9 -10.38 -13.28 4.35
N GLN A 10 -10.22 -13.02 3.05
CA GLN A 10 -9.94 -14.02 2.02
C GLN A 10 -8.47 -14.43 1.93
N GLN A 11 -7.61 -13.96 2.84
CA GLN A 11 -6.15 -14.18 2.82
C GLN A 11 -5.48 -13.75 1.50
N VAL A 12 -6.06 -12.76 0.82
CA VAL A 12 -5.49 -12.14 -0.37
C VAL A 12 -4.56 -11.01 0.07
N TYR A 13 -3.26 -11.17 -0.21
CA TYR A 13 -2.26 -10.17 0.16
C TYR A 13 -2.13 -9.05 -0.87
N PHE A 14 -1.93 -7.81 -0.41
CA PHE A 14 -1.75 -6.66 -1.29
C PHE A 14 -0.65 -5.71 -0.81
N VAL A 15 -0.04 -4.98 -1.74
CA VAL A 15 0.81 -3.83 -1.45
C VAL A 15 0.35 -2.65 -2.31
N THR A 16 -0.03 -1.55 -1.66
CA THR A 16 -0.51 -0.34 -2.36
C THR A 16 0.09 0.94 -1.78
N ARG A 17 -0.08 2.06 -2.49
CA ARG A 17 0.25 3.39 -1.98
C ARG A 17 -0.78 3.80 -0.95
N LEU A 18 -0.31 4.32 0.18
CA LEU A 18 -1.20 5.04 1.08
C LEU A 18 -1.66 6.35 0.42
N LYS A 19 -2.97 6.62 0.46
CA LYS A 19 -3.51 7.90 -0.02
C LYS A 19 -3.09 9.02 0.92
N LYS A 20 -2.77 10.20 0.37
CA LYS A 20 -2.33 11.37 1.17
C LYS A 20 -3.37 11.82 2.20
N ASN A 21 -4.65 11.65 1.89
CA ASN A 21 -5.77 11.99 2.77
C ASN A 21 -6.29 10.80 3.59
N ALA A 22 -5.50 9.71 3.70
CA ALA A 22 -5.89 8.57 4.51
C ALA A 22 -5.88 8.95 6.00
N VAL A 23 -7.02 8.76 6.67
CA VAL A 23 -7.16 8.90 8.13
C VAL A 23 -6.97 7.53 8.76
N TYR A 24 -6.05 7.43 9.71
CA TYR A 24 -5.71 6.20 10.44
C TYR A 24 -5.20 6.52 11.83
N THR A 25 -5.28 5.54 12.72
CA THR A 25 -4.66 5.58 14.05
C THR A 25 -3.42 4.70 14.04
N ILE A 26 -2.31 5.16 14.61
CA ILE A 26 -1.11 4.34 14.80
C ILE A 26 -1.34 3.51 16.05
N ILE A 27 -1.32 2.18 15.90
CA ILE A 27 -1.44 1.24 17.02
C ILE A 27 -0.07 0.90 17.58
N GLU A 28 0.89 0.66 16.69
CA GLU A 28 2.23 0.23 17.07
C GLU A 28 3.27 0.74 16.07
N THR A 29 4.48 1.02 16.55
CA THR A 29 5.63 1.39 15.71
C THR A 29 6.78 0.41 15.97
N HIS A 30 7.03 -0.44 14.98
CA HIS A 30 8.03 -1.50 15.04
C HIS A 30 9.44 -1.00 14.75
N LYS A 31 9.56 -0.05 13.82
CA LYS A 31 10.85 0.51 13.38
C LYS A 31 10.69 2.00 13.13
N THR A 32 11.66 2.77 13.63
CA THR A 32 11.84 4.17 13.27
C THR A 32 13.29 4.40 12.87
N GLY A 33 13.47 4.99 11.70
CA GLY A 33 14.76 5.38 11.16
C GLY A 33 14.74 6.82 10.68
N TYR A 34 15.92 7.33 10.37
CA TYR A 34 16.14 8.66 9.83
C TYR A 34 16.43 8.60 8.34
N LYS A 35 16.11 9.70 7.65
CA LYS A 35 16.40 9.93 6.24
C LYS A 35 17.90 10.06 6.03
N LYS A 36 18.43 9.44 4.97
CA LYS A 36 19.84 9.57 4.58
C LYS A 36 19.91 9.80 3.08
N LYS A 37 20.58 10.87 2.66
CA LYS A 37 20.64 11.26 1.25
C LYS A 37 21.30 10.16 0.42
N GLY A 38 20.69 9.79 -0.70
CA GLY A 38 21.23 8.81 -1.64
C GLY A 38 21.09 7.34 -1.19
N VAL A 39 20.45 7.07 -0.05
CA VAL A 39 20.37 5.73 0.52
C VAL A 39 18.92 5.26 0.56
N ALA A 40 18.65 4.20 -0.19
CA ALA A 40 17.39 3.46 -0.15
C ALA A 40 17.23 2.75 1.20
N LYS A 41 16.15 3.06 1.94
CA LYS A 41 15.88 2.43 3.24
C LYS A 41 14.44 2.60 3.72
N VAL A 42 14.01 1.67 4.56
CA VAL A 42 12.81 1.80 5.38
C VAL A 42 13.05 2.87 6.45
N LEU A 43 12.12 3.82 6.53
CA LEU A 43 12.10 4.92 7.50
C LEU A 43 11.18 4.61 8.67
N LYS A 44 10.01 4.01 8.41
CA LYS A 44 9.07 3.62 9.47
C LYS A 44 8.38 2.33 9.10
N ASP A 45 8.09 1.53 10.11
CA ASP A 45 7.26 0.35 10.02
C ASP A 45 6.25 0.37 11.17
N GLN A 46 4.97 0.40 10.85
CA GLN A 46 3.91 0.69 11.81
C GLN A 46 2.70 -0.21 11.56
N THR A 47 2.08 -0.71 12.63
CA THR A 47 0.72 -1.25 12.56
C THR A 47 -0.25 -0.09 12.74
N ILE A 48 -1.15 0.09 11.78
CA ILE A 48 -2.16 1.14 11.79
C ILE A 48 -3.56 0.54 11.77
N GLU A 49 -4.53 1.27 12.29
CA GLU A 49 -5.94 0.93 12.23
C GLU A 49 -6.69 1.94 11.36
N LEU A 50 -7.47 1.43 10.42
CA LEU A 50 -8.28 2.20 9.48
C LEU A 50 -9.75 1.95 9.74
N GLU A 51 -10.53 3.02 9.78
CA GLU A 51 -11.99 2.94 9.80
C GLU A 51 -12.55 2.79 8.38
N TYR A 52 -13.63 2.03 8.24
CA TYR A 52 -14.39 1.93 7.00
C TYR A 52 -15.87 1.65 7.24
N TYR A 53 -16.67 2.00 6.24
CA TYR A 53 -18.07 1.64 6.13
C TYR A 53 -18.18 0.41 5.22
N PRO A 54 -18.87 -0.67 5.65
CA PRO A 54 -19.08 -1.84 4.81
C PRO A 54 -20.07 -1.53 3.69
N GLU A 55 -20.04 -2.34 2.64
CA GLU A 55 -20.98 -2.29 1.52
C GLU A 55 -21.91 -3.53 1.60
N ASN A 56 -23.17 -3.40 1.18
CA ASN A 56 -24.10 -4.54 1.02
C ASN A 56 -23.86 -5.26 -0.32
N GLU A 57 -24.67 -6.30 -0.61
CA GLU A 57 -24.57 -7.06 -1.86
C GLU A 57 -24.82 -6.20 -3.10
N ASP A 58 -25.61 -5.13 -2.98
CA ASP A 58 -25.89 -4.15 -4.03
C ASP A 58 -24.78 -3.09 -4.18
N GLY A 59 -23.73 -3.13 -3.37
CA GLY A 59 -22.60 -2.17 -3.38
C GLY A 59 -22.89 -0.84 -2.66
N GLU A 60 -24.01 -0.72 -1.96
CA GLU A 60 -24.38 0.47 -1.19
C GLU A 60 -23.62 0.53 0.13
N LYS A 61 -23.02 1.69 0.41
CA LYS A 61 -22.29 1.93 1.67
C LYS A 61 -23.24 2.09 2.86
N GLN A 62 -23.00 1.28 3.88
CA GLN A 62 -23.75 1.32 5.13
C GLN A 62 -23.12 2.34 6.09
N TYR A 63 -23.39 3.63 5.89
CA TYR A 63 -22.81 4.73 6.69
C TYR A 63 -23.14 4.68 8.19
N LYS A 64 -24.18 3.95 8.58
CA LYS A 64 -24.56 3.74 10.00
C LYS A 64 -23.63 2.74 10.71
N ILE A 65 -22.89 1.93 9.95
CA ILE A 65 -22.02 0.88 10.49
C ILE A 65 -20.57 1.28 10.24
N LYS A 66 -19.83 1.50 11.32
CA LYS A 66 -18.40 1.77 11.26
C LYS A 66 -17.64 0.53 11.73
N LYS A 67 -16.69 0.07 10.92
CA LYS A 67 -15.79 -1.04 11.24
C LYS A 67 -14.35 -0.58 11.16
N THR A 68 -13.45 -1.31 11.81
CA THR A 68 -12.01 -1.07 11.75
C THR A 68 -11.29 -2.25 11.11
N ILE A 69 -10.13 -1.98 10.53
CA ILE A 69 -9.19 -3.00 10.07
C ILE A 69 -7.76 -2.58 10.40
N ARG A 70 -6.96 -3.54 10.88
CA ARG A 70 -5.54 -3.36 11.10
C ARG A 70 -4.75 -3.71 9.84
N LEU A 71 -3.85 -2.82 9.46
CA LEU A 71 -2.94 -2.98 8.33
C LEU A 71 -1.55 -2.50 8.72
N ARG A 72 -0.55 -2.89 7.93
CA ARG A 72 0.83 -2.43 8.09
C ARG A 72 1.10 -1.27 7.16
N LYS A 73 1.66 -0.20 7.71
CA LYS A 73 2.15 0.97 7.01
C LYS A 73 3.67 0.96 7.00
N VAL A 74 4.26 0.99 5.80
CA VAL A 74 5.71 1.08 5.63
C VAL A 74 6.07 2.40 4.96
N ALA A 75 6.85 3.24 5.64
CA ALA A 75 7.45 4.43 5.06
C ALA A 75 8.86 4.10 4.56
N TYR A 76 9.15 4.45 3.31
CA TYR A 76 10.38 4.11 2.61
C TYR A 76 10.90 5.33 1.85
N GLN A 77 12.22 5.46 1.80
CA GLN A 77 12.92 6.40 0.93
C GLN A 77 13.73 5.59 -0.09
N ASP A 78 13.75 6.02 -1.34
CA ASP A 78 14.66 5.44 -2.33
C ASP A 78 16.01 6.18 -2.42
N ASP A 79 16.86 5.70 -3.32
CA ASP A 79 18.16 6.25 -3.67
C ASP A 79 18.06 7.66 -4.29
N GLN A 80 16.93 8.01 -4.88
CA GLN A 80 16.64 9.34 -5.42
C GLN A 80 16.04 10.30 -4.37
N ASN A 81 16.00 9.90 -3.10
CA ASN A 81 15.40 10.65 -1.99
C ASN A 81 13.89 10.88 -2.12
N ARG A 82 13.21 10.10 -2.94
CA ARG A 82 11.74 10.12 -3.07
C ARG A 82 11.13 9.36 -1.90
N TYR A 83 10.01 9.86 -1.40
CA TYR A 83 9.33 9.30 -0.22
C TYR A 83 8.09 8.54 -0.60
N PHE A 84 7.98 7.37 0.00
CA PHE A 84 6.91 6.45 -0.25
C PHE A 84 6.29 5.97 1.06
N GLU A 85 4.96 6.02 1.14
CA GLU A 85 4.19 5.31 2.15
C GLU A 85 3.39 4.20 1.47
N PHE A 86 3.60 2.98 1.95
CA PHE A 86 2.94 1.78 1.48
C PHE A 86 1.98 1.25 2.55
N LEU A 87 0.98 0.54 2.08
CA LEU A 87 -0.04 -0.12 2.89
C LEU A 87 -0.14 -1.58 2.45
N THR A 88 -0.11 -2.50 3.41
CA THR A 88 -0.20 -3.94 3.18
C THR A 88 -0.95 -4.62 4.33
N ASN A 89 -1.59 -5.75 4.05
CA ASN A 89 -2.13 -6.68 5.05
C ASN A 89 -1.18 -7.84 5.35
N ASN A 90 -0.03 -7.93 4.67
CA ASN A 90 0.98 -8.96 4.92
C ASN A 90 1.99 -8.49 5.99
N PHE A 91 1.97 -9.18 7.13
CA PHE A 91 2.87 -8.95 8.26
C PHE A 91 4.05 -9.93 8.30
N GLU A 92 4.07 -10.93 7.41
CA GLU A 92 5.06 -12.01 7.38
C GLU A 92 6.34 -11.61 6.64
N ILE A 93 6.21 -10.78 5.58
CA ILE A 93 7.36 -10.28 4.81
C ILE A 93 8.05 -9.10 5.51
N SER A 94 9.30 -8.81 5.18
CA SER A 94 10.01 -7.64 5.69
C SER A 94 9.47 -6.31 5.13
N ALA A 95 9.72 -5.20 5.83
CA ALA A 95 9.33 -3.87 5.35
C ALA A 95 10.07 -3.49 4.05
N GLU A 96 11.30 -3.97 3.89
CA GLU A 96 12.11 -3.85 2.69
C GLU A 96 11.46 -4.60 1.51
N GLU A 97 10.93 -5.81 1.72
CA GLU A 97 10.20 -6.58 0.70
C GLU A 97 8.91 -5.88 0.26
N VAL A 98 8.17 -5.23 1.18
CA VAL A 98 6.99 -4.41 0.83
C VAL A 98 7.38 -3.32 -0.19
N ALA A 99 8.48 -2.60 0.05
CA ALA A 99 8.96 -1.57 -0.87
C ALA A 99 9.42 -2.17 -2.20
N PHE A 100 10.08 -3.33 -2.16
CA PHE A 100 10.54 -4.05 -3.34
C PHE A 100 9.39 -4.55 -4.23
N LEU A 101 8.34 -5.12 -3.66
CA LEU A 101 7.14 -5.55 -4.37
C LEU A 101 6.51 -4.39 -5.14
N TYR A 102 6.41 -3.22 -4.51
CA TYR A 102 5.89 -2.03 -5.19
C TYR A 102 6.80 -1.58 -6.35
N LYS A 103 8.13 -1.64 -6.18
CA LYS A 103 9.10 -1.33 -7.25
C LYS A 103 8.95 -2.29 -8.43
N LYS A 104 8.73 -3.59 -8.19
CA LYS A 104 8.47 -4.57 -9.25
C LYS A 104 7.18 -4.28 -10.00
N ARG A 105 6.10 -3.94 -9.28
CA ARG A 105 4.82 -3.53 -9.90
C ARG A 105 4.99 -2.35 -10.86
N TRP A 106 5.77 -1.33 -10.46
CA TRP A 106 6.05 -0.17 -11.32
C TRP A 106 6.85 -0.54 -12.57
N GLY A 107 7.79 -1.48 -12.46
CA GLY A 107 8.52 -2.02 -13.61
C GLY A 107 7.61 -2.69 -14.64
N ILE A 108 6.62 -3.46 -14.19
CA ILE A 108 5.61 -4.10 -15.05
C ILE A 108 4.77 -3.03 -15.77
N GLU A 109 4.33 -2.00 -15.05
CA GLU A 109 3.57 -0.88 -15.63
C GLU A 109 4.37 -0.15 -16.72
N LEU A 110 5.67 0.08 -16.48
CA LEU A 110 6.56 0.69 -17.47
C LEU A 110 6.77 -0.20 -18.70
N LEU A 111 6.86 -1.52 -18.53
CA LEU A 111 6.94 -2.47 -19.63
C LEU A 111 5.70 -2.38 -20.52
N PHE A 112 4.50 -2.49 -19.93
CA PHE A 112 3.26 -2.39 -20.70
C PHE A 112 3.08 -1.02 -21.36
N LYS A 113 3.52 0.06 -20.71
CA LYS A 113 3.53 1.39 -21.32
C LYS A 113 4.41 1.42 -22.58
N LYS A 114 5.61 0.86 -22.52
CA LYS A 114 6.53 0.78 -23.68
C LYS A 114 5.96 -0.09 -24.79
N MET A 115 5.38 -1.25 -24.46
CA MET A 115 4.74 -2.12 -25.45
C MET A 115 3.64 -1.38 -26.20
N LYS A 116 2.72 -0.70 -25.49
CA LYS A 116 1.64 0.07 -26.12
C LYS A 116 2.13 1.24 -26.97
N GLN A 117 3.25 1.87 -26.61
CA GLN A 117 3.83 2.96 -27.39
C GLN A 117 4.54 2.48 -28.66
N ASN A 118 5.22 1.34 -28.60
CA ASN A 118 6.04 0.81 -29.70
C ASN A 118 5.23 -0.02 -30.71
N PHE A 119 4.06 -0.52 -30.32
CA PHE A 119 3.15 -1.24 -31.20
C PHE A 119 1.91 -0.38 -31.46
N GLN A 120 2.04 0.59 -32.37
CA GLN A 120 0.86 1.22 -32.94
C GLN A 120 0.13 0.15 -33.75
N LEU A 121 -1.03 -0.30 -33.27
CA LEU A 121 -1.94 -1.11 -34.07
C LEU A 121 -2.45 -0.20 -35.20
N HIS A 122 -1.83 -0.31 -36.37
CA HIS A 122 -2.39 0.21 -37.60
C HIS A 122 -3.63 -0.63 -37.91
N TYR A 123 -4.80 -0.01 -37.81
CA TYR A 123 -6.08 -0.57 -38.23
C TYR A 123 -6.45 0.02 -39.59
#